data_AF-A0A7D4E8H9-F1
#
_entry.id   AF-A0A7D4E8H9-F1
#
_cell.length_a   1.000
_cell.length_b   1.000
_cell.length_c   1.000
_cell.angle_alpha   90.00
_cell.angle_beta   90.00
_cell.angle_gamma   90.00
#
_symmetry.space_group_name_H-M   'P 1'
#
loop_
_entity.id
_entity.type
_entity.pdbx_description
1 polymer ?
#
loop_
_entity_poly.entity_id
_entity_poly.type
_entity_poly.pdbx_seq_one_letter_code
_entity_poly.pdbx_strand_id
1 'polypeptide(L)' 'MTQETIDQYVRSALALAGYALREQAVAEVTQQFARIQDIAAGFVDEPLAVELESAAVFRP' A
#
# COMPACT_ATOMS: atom_id res chain seq x y z
N MET A 1 6.34 6.89 6.34
CA MET A 1 5.23 7.84 6.57
C MET A 1 4.89 7.83 8.06
N THR A 2 4.17 8.82 8.58
CA THR A 2 3.69 8.77 9.98
C THR A 2 2.45 7.89 10.07
N GLN A 3 2.13 7.40 11.27
CA GLN A 3 0.92 6.60 11.52
C GLN A 3 -0.36 7.34 11.11
N GLU A 4 -0.40 8.66 11.32
CA GLU A 4 -1.51 9.53 10.90
C GLU A 4 -1.67 9.55 9.37
N THR A 5 -0.57 9.67 8.63
CA THR A 5 -0.62 9.66 7.16
C THR A 5 -1.11 8.30 6.62
N ILE A 6 -0.71 7.19 7.24
CA ILE A 6 -1.17 5.85 6.84
C ILE A 6 -2.68 5.72 7.09
N ASP A 7 -3.16 6.14 8.26
CA ASP A 7 -4.60 6.08 8.58
C ASP A 7 -5.44 6.91 7.60
N GLN A 8 -5.03 8.16 7.34
CA GLN A 8 -5.72 9.01 6.37
C GLN A 8 -5.70 8.41 4.96
N TYR A 9 -4.56 7.84 4.54
CA TYR A 9 -4.42 7.18 3.25
C TYR A 9 -5.38 5.98 3.14
N VAL A 10 -5.38 5.08 4.12
CA VAL A 10 -6.22 3.87 4.12
C VAL A 10 -7.70 4.23 4.06
N ARG A 11 -8.15 5.17 4.90
CA ARG A 11 -9.55 5.63 4.90
C ARG A 11 -9.96 6.22 3.54
N SER A 12 -9.11 7.06 2.97
CA SER A 12 -9.38 7.70 1.68
C SER A 12 -9.40 6.67 0.54
N ALA A 13 -8.46 5.72 0.54
CA ALA A 13 -8.36 4.68 -0.48
C ALA A 13 -9.54 3.70 -0.41
N LEU A 14 -9.95 3.28 0.80
CA LEU A 14 -11.12 2.42 0.99
C LEU A 14 -12.40 3.10 0.49
N ALA A 15 -12.59 4.38 0.83
CA ALA A 15 -13.73 5.16 0.36
C ALA A 15 -13.74 5.29 -1.17
N LEU A 16 -12.59 5.59 -1.79
CA LEU A 16 -12.45 5.69 -3.24
C LEU A 16 -12.73 4.35 -3.95
N ALA A 17 -12.32 3.24 -3.35
CA ALA A 17 -12.61 1.89 -3.84
C ALA A 17 -14.05 1.42 -3.56
N GLY A 18 -14.86 2.23 -2.88
CA GLY A 18 -16.26 1.91 -2.57
C GLY A 18 -16.47 0.97 -1.39
N TYR A 19 -15.45 0.77 -0.54
CA TYR A 19 -15.56 -0.07 0.65
C TYR A 19 -16.13 0.71 1.85
N ALA A 20 -17.21 0.19 2.43
CA ALA A 20 -17.77 0.67 3.69
C ALA A 20 -17.45 -0.34 4.82
N LEU A 21 -16.25 -0.24 5.38
CA LEU A 21 -15.80 -1.12 6.46
C LEU A 21 -16.16 -0.55 7.82
N ARG A 22 -16.35 -1.45 8.81
CA ARG A 22 -16.45 -1.07 10.22
C ARG A 22 -15.09 -0.55 10.72
N GLU A 23 -15.10 0.38 11.67
CA GLU A 23 -13.88 1.00 12.22
C GLU A 23 -12.83 -0.02 12.69
N GLN A 24 -13.25 -1.13 13.31
CA GLN A 24 -12.32 -2.21 13.70
C GLN A 24 -11.59 -2.82 12.50
N ALA A 25 -12.30 -3.06 11.39
CA ALA A 25 -11.69 -3.60 10.18
C ALA A 25 -10.78 -2.56 9.49
N VAL A 26 -11.13 -1.27 9.55
CA VAL A 26 -10.25 -0.19 9.08
C VAL A 26 -8.94 -0.20 9.88
N ALA A 27 -9.00 -0.32 11.21
CA ALA A 27 -7.80 -0.39 12.05
C ALA A 27 -6.90 -1.60 11.73
N GLU A 28 -7.50 -2.77 11.46
CA GLU A 28 -6.77 -3.96 11.02
C GLU A 28 -6.06 -3.75 9.68
N VAL A 29 -6.74 -3.12 8.70
CA VAL A 29 -6.16 -2.75 7.40
C VAL A 29 -5.03 -1.74 7.57
N THR A 30 -5.23 -0.68 8.37
CA THR A 30 -4.20 0.31 8.70
C THR A 30 -2.96 -0.35 9.29
N GLN A 31 -3.13 -1.35 10.17
CA GLN A 31 -2.00 -2.11 10.72
C GLN A 31 -1.25 -2.90 9.64
N GLN A 32 -1.95 -3.49 8.66
CA GLN A 32 -1.28 -4.19 7.55
C GLN A 32 -0.52 -3.21 6.64
N PHE A 33 -1.09 -2.04 6.37
CA PHE A 33 -0.42 -1.02 5.56
C PHE A 33 0.87 -0.49 6.21
N ALA A 34 0.92 -0.40 7.55
CA ALA A 34 2.16 -0.09 8.24
C ALA A 34 3.27 -1.14 7.96
N ARG A 35 2.93 -2.44 8.01
CA ARG A 35 3.88 -3.52 7.68
C ARG A 35 4.31 -3.47 6.21
N ILE A 36 3.38 -3.17 5.31
CA ILE A 36 3.68 -3.03 3.87
C ILE A 36 4.62 -1.84 3.64
N GLN A 37 4.43 -0.73 4.36
CA GLN A 37 5.33 0.42 4.27
C GLN A 37 6.76 0.04 4.66
N ASP A 38 6.95 -0.72 5.73
CA ASP A 38 8.28 -1.15 6.17
C ASP A 38 8.97 -2.03 5.11
N ILE A 39 8.22 -2.92 4.46
CA ILE A 39 8.71 -3.74 3.35
C ILE A 39 9.05 -2.84 2.15
N ALA A 40 8.13 -1.96 1.76
CA ALA A 40 8.29 -1.09 0.59
C ALA A 40 9.46 -0.11 0.74
N ALA A 41 9.74 0.37 1.95
CA ALA A 41 10.89 1.22 2.23
C ALA A 41 12.21 0.55 1.83
N GLY A 42 12.33 -0.78 1.95
CA GLY A 42 13.48 -1.53 1.49
C GLY A 42 13.66 -1.57 -0.03
N PHE A 43 12.58 -1.43 -0.81
CA PHE A 43 12.61 -1.47 -2.27
C PHE A 43 12.77 -0.09 -2.91
N VAL A 44 12.26 0.98 -2.28
CA VAL A 44 12.29 2.35 -2.86
C VAL A 44 13.71 2.86 -3.05
N ASP A 45 14.62 2.46 -2.17
CA ASP A 45 16.02 2.89 -2.23
C ASP A 45 16.87 2.02 -3.19
N GLU A 46 16.31 0.93 -3.73
CA GLU A 46 17.01 0.11 -4.72
C GLU A 46 16.99 0.79 -6.09
N PRO A 47 18.16 0.99 -6.73
CA PRO A 47 18.23 1.61 -8.05
C PRO A 47 17.58 0.70 -9.10
N LEU A 48 16.43 1.13 -9.61
CA LEU A 48 15.78 0.50 -10.76
C LEU A 48 16.48 0.96 -12.04
N ALA A 49 17.26 0.06 -12.64
CA ALA A 49 17.88 0.31 -13.93
C ALA A 49 16.78 0.49 -15.01
N VAL A 50 16.96 1.44 -15.92
CA VAL A 50 15.93 1.82 -16.91
C VAL A 50 15.60 0.67 -17.86
N GLU A 51 16.52 -0.28 -18.00
CA GLU A 51 16.39 -1.49 -18.81
C GLU A 51 15.56 -2.59 -18.12
N LEU A 52 15.21 -2.44 -16.84
CA LEU A 52 14.35 -3.38 -16.11
C LEU A 52 12.91 -3.21 -16.58
N GLU A 53 12.49 -4.07 -17.50
CA GLU A 53 11.09 -4.21 -17.85
C GLU A 53 10.29 -4.79 -16.69
N SER A 54 8.99 -4.48 -16.65
CA SER A 54 8.07 -5.14 -15.73
C SER A 54 8.14 -6.65 -15.95
N ALA A 55 8.21 -7.43 -14.86
CA ALA A 55 8.13 -8.88 -14.94
C ALA A 55 6.90 -9.28 -15.77
N ALA A 56 7.05 -10.30 -16.61
CA ALA A 56 6.01 -10.73 -17.52
C ALA A 56 4.72 -11.08 -16.75
N VAL A 57 3.67 -10.28 -16.95
CA VAL A 57 2.32 -10.60 -16.49
C VAL A 57 1.63 -11.34 -17.63
N PHE A 58 1.30 -12.62 -17.41
CA PHE A 58 0.53 -13.41 -18.38
C PHE A 58 -0.75 -12.66 -18.77
N ARG A 59 -0.99 -12.54 -20.09
CA ARG A 59 -2.25 -12.00 -20.66
C ARG A 59 -2.90 -13.10 -21.51
N PRO A 60 -4.13 -13.55 -21.17
CA PRO A 60 -4.87 -14.56 -21.94
C PRO A 60 -5.38 -14.03 -23.28
#